data_AF-A0A1E7FER4-F1
#
_entry.id   AF-A0A1E7FER4-F1
#
_cell.length_a   1.000
_cell.length_b   1.000
_cell.length_c   1.000
_cell.angle_alpha   90.00
_cell.angle_beta   90.00
_cell.angle_gamma   90.00
#
_symmetry.space_group_name_H-M   'P 1'
#
loop_
_entity.id
_entity.type
_entity.pdbx_description
1 polymer ?
#
loop_
_entity_poly.entity_id
_entity_poly.type
_entity_poly.pdbx_seq_one_letter_code
_entity_poly.pdbx_strand_id
1 'polypeptide(L)' 'KTHYDILDVPKDATTDIIRKSYLEKSLKYHPDLNKEHSCGEKFKFISNAHSVLSCTLERQKYD' A
#
# COMPACT_ATOMS: atom_id res chain seq x y z
N LYS A 1 8.70 0.65 -9.94
CA LYS A 1 7.87 1.09 -8.79
C LYS A 1 8.02 0.06 -7.70
N THR A 2 8.60 0.43 -6.55
CA THR A 2 8.70 -0.46 -5.39
C THR A 2 7.38 -0.45 -4.60
N HIS A 3 7.20 -1.40 -3.69
CA HIS A 3 6.02 -1.44 -2.81
C HIS A 3 5.96 -0.20 -1.89
N TYR A 4 7.12 0.30 -1.49
CA TYR A 4 7.27 1.57 -0.77
C TYR A 4 6.75 2.77 -1.58
N ASP A 5 7.08 2.83 -2.88
CA ASP A 5 6.61 3.88 -3.80
C ASP A 5 5.08 3.83 -4.01
N ILE A 6 4.52 2.62 -4.09
CA ILE A 6 3.06 2.42 -4.20
C ILE A 6 2.34 2.94 -2.95
N LEU A 7 2.89 2.68 -1.77
CA LEU A 7 2.37 3.20 -0.50
C LEU A 7 2.82 4.62 -0.20
N ASP A 8 3.66 5.25 -1.04
CA ASP A 8 4.23 6.59 -0.81
C ASP A 8 4.84 6.71 0.60
N VAL A 9 5.61 5.68 0.96
CA VAL A 9 6.31 5.59 2.25
C VAL A 9 7.81 5.41 1.99
N PRO A 10 8.68 5.90 2.88
CA PRO A 10 10.10 5.63 2.78
C PRO A 10 10.40 4.14 2.97
N LYS A 11 11.52 3.65 2.42
CA LYS A 11 12.01 2.27 2.65
C LYS A 11 12.25 1.94 4.13
N ASP A 12 12.58 2.96 4.92
CA ASP A 12 12.80 2.88 6.37
C ASP A 12 11.49 2.90 7.17
N ALA A 13 10.33 2.99 6.50
CA ALA A 13 9.04 3.06 7.16
C ALA A 13 8.81 1.84 8.06
N THR A 14 8.33 2.10 9.28
CA THR A 14 7.88 1.05 10.19
C THR A 14 6.55 0.47 9.71
N THR A 15 6.23 -0.74 10.17
CA THR A 15 4.93 -1.40 9.91
C THR A 15 3.74 -0.51 10.29
N ASP A 16 3.89 0.34 11.31
CA ASP A 16 2.88 1.31 11.74
C ASP A 16 2.63 2.38 10.65
N ILE A 17 3.70 2.97 10.10
CA ILE A 17 3.62 3.96 9.01
C ILE A 17 3.02 3.33 7.75
N ILE A 18 3.42 2.10 7.42
CA ILE A 18 2.89 1.32 6.29
C ILE A 18 1.39 1.10 6.45
N ARG A 19 0.94 0.69 7.64
CA ARG A 19 -0.48 0.47 7.96
C ARG A 19 -1.27 1.78 7.87
N LYS A 20 -0.72 2.87 8.39
CA LYS A 20 -1.36 4.19 8.35
C LYS A 20 -1.55 4.69 6.92
N SER A 21 -0.48 4.64 6.11
CA SER A 21 -0.54 5.06 4.71
C SER A 21 -1.47 4.16 3.88
N TYR A 22 -1.47 2.85 4.13
CA TYR A 22 -2.44 1.93 3.52
C TYR A 22 -3.88 2.36 3.83
N LEU A 23 -4.20 2.71 5.08
CA LEU A 23 -5.54 3.15 5.46
C LEU A 23 -5.95 4.44 4.75
N GLU A 24 -5.08 5.45 4.74
CA GLU A 24 -5.34 6.73 4.08
C GLU A 24 -5.53 6.57 2.58
N LYS A 25 -4.68 5.76 1.93
CA LYS A 25 -4.79 5.48 0.50
C LYS A 25 -5.97 4.59 0.17
N SER A 26 -6.29 3.62 1.01
CA SER A 26 -7.45 2.74 0.87
C SER A 26 -8.72 3.58 0.87
N LEU A 27 -8.87 4.54 1.79
CA LEU A 27 -9.99 5.48 1.80
C LEU A 27 -10.00 6.39 0.57
N LYS A 28 -8.83 6.90 0.15
CA LYS A 28 -8.70 7.78 -1.03
C LYS A 28 -9.02 7.08 -2.34
N TYR A 29 -8.67 5.81 -2.49
CA TYR A 29 -8.87 5.03 -3.72
C TYR A 29 -9.94 3.94 -3.55
N HIS A 30 -10.77 4.04 -2.51
CA HIS A 30 -11.80 3.02 -2.25
C HIS A 30 -12.79 3.00 -3.41
N PRO A 31 -13.05 1.85 -4.05
CA PRO A 31 -13.94 1.77 -5.21
C PRO A 31 -15.39 2.16 -4.87
N ASP A 32 -15.79 2.03 -3.61
CA ASP A 32 -17.12 2.46 -3.12
C ASP A 32 -17.23 3.99 -2.98
N LEU A 33 -16.15 4.67 -2.57
CA LEU A 33 -16.13 6.12 -2.34
C LEU A 33 -15.75 6.90 -3.61
N ASN A 34 -14.90 6.31 -4.46
CA ASN A 34 -14.42 6.91 -5.70
C ASN A 34 -14.66 5.96 -6.89
N LYS A 35 -15.57 6.35 -7.77
CA LYS A 35 -15.96 5.60 -8.99
C LYS A 35 -15.02 5.83 -10.18
N GLU A 36 -13.82 6.34 -9.94
CA GLU A 36 -12.80 6.49 -10.98
C GLU A 36 -12.32 5.13 -11.46
N HIS A 37 -12.25 4.93 -12.77
CA HIS A 37 -11.84 3.65 -13.37
C HIS A 37 -10.44 3.22 -12.92
N SER A 38 -9.57 4.19 -12.62
CA SER A 38 -8.21 3.95 -12.11
C SER A 38 -8.13 3.66 -10.61
N CYS A 39 -9.20 3.82 -9.82
CA CYS A 39 -9.17 3.54 -8.38
C CYS A 39 -9.06 2.05 -8.09
N GLY A 40 -9.77 1.20 -8.85
CA GLY A 40 -9.69 -0.26 -8.67
C GLY A 40 -8.28 -0.82 -8.88
N GLU A 41 -7.57 -0.35 -9.91
CA GLU A 41 -6.18 -0.75 -10.17
C GLU A 41 -5.25 -0.25 -9.06
N LYS A 42 -5.34 1.03 -8.69
CA LYS A 42 -4.53 1.62 -7.61
C LYS A 42 -4.74 0.89 -6.28
N PHE A 43 -5.99 0.59 -5.94
CA PHE A 43 -6.34 -0.16 -4.74
C PHE A 43 -5.69 -1.54 -4.73
N LYS A 44 -5.71 -2.24 -5.87
CA LYS A 44 -5.04 -3.54 -6.02
C LYS A 44 -3.54 -3.45 -5.75
N PHE A 45 -2.86 -2.44 -6.29
CA PHE A 45 -1.45 -2.20 -6.02
C PHE A 45 -1.17 -1.89 -4.55
N ILE A 46 -1.99 -1.03 -3.93
CA ILE A 46 -1.89 -0.65 -2.50
C ILE A 46 -2.03 -1.87 -1.59
N SER A 47 -3.03 -2.72 -1.84
CA SER A 47 -3.27 -3.95 -1.08
C SER A 47 -2.13 -4.96 -1.23
N ASN A 48 -1.60 -5.13 -2.45
CA ASN A 48 -0.46 -6.00 -2.69
C ASN A 48 0.80 -5.51 -1.97
N ALA A 49 1.10 -4.21 -2.07
CA ALA A 49 2.24 -3.59 -1.40
C ALA A 49 2.14 -3.74 0.13
N HIS A 50 0.95 -3.52 0.70
CA HIS A 50 0.73 -3.72 2.13
C HIS A 50 0.88 -5.18 2.54
N SER A 51 0.40 -6.15 1.75
CA SER A 51 0.54 -7.58 2.08
C SER A 51 2.01 -7.95 2.27
N VAL A 52 2.87 -7.58 1.31
CA VAL A 52 4.30 -7.87 1.35
C VAL A 52 5.02 -7.09 2.47
N LEU A 53 4.72 -5.81 2.63
CA LEU A 53 5.43 -4.94 3.58
C LEU A 53 4.93 -5.09 5.04
N SER A 54 3.72 -5.57 5.25
CA SER A 54 3.14 -5.81 6.59
C SER A 54 3.74 -7.05 7.27
N CYS A 55 4.23 -8.00 6.48
CA CYS A 55 4.77 -9.26 6.97
C CYS A 55 6.30 -9.18 7.02
N THR A 56 6.90 -9.21 8.20
CA THR A 56 8.36 -9.04 8.38
C THR A 56 9.19 -10.02 7.54
N LEU A 57 8.71 -11.27 7.42
CA LEU A 57 9.35 -12.31 6.61
C LEU A 57 9.26 -12.03 5.10
N GLU A 58 8.10 -11.57 4.62
CA GLU A 58 7.94 -11.24 3.19
C GLU A 58 8.68 -9.94 2.85
N ARG A 59 8.65 -8.96 3.75
CA ARG A 59 9.44 -7.73 3.65
C ARG A 59 10.93 -8.04 3.56
N GLN A 60 11.47 -8.92 4.40
CA GLN A 60 12.87 -9.34 4.33
C GLN A 60 13.23 -10.10 3.04
N LYS A 61 12.28 -10.79 2.41
CA LYS A 61 12.49 -11.44 1.12
C LYS A 61 12.39 -10.47 -0.06
N TYR A 62 11.65 -9.38 0.13
CA TYR A 62 11.40 -8.35 -0.87
C TYR A 62 12.49 -7.28 -0.89
N ASP A 63 12.97 -6.88 0.29
CA ASP A 63 14.12 -5.97 0.48
C ASP A 63 15.43 -6.65 0.06
#